data_AF-S0FJ17-F1
#
_entry.id   AF-S0FJ17-F1
#
_cell.length_a   1.000
_cell.length_b   1.000
_cell.length_c   1.000
_cell.angle_alpha   90.00
_cell.angle_beta   90.00
_cell.angle_gamma   90.00
#
_symmetry.space_group_name_H-M   'P 1'
#
loop_
_entity.id
_entity.type
_entity.pdbx_description
1 polymer ?
#
loop_
_entity_poly.entity_id
_entity_poly.type
_entity_poly.pdbx_seq_one_letter_code
_entity_poly.pdbx_strand_id
1 'polypeptide(L)'
;MIDVHSHIIFGVDDGPSSLEQSVEMLKEADSIGIRTIVATPHFHETVYELERVENNYQELLYRAKAYDVDIKLAYEIYVEQGENFHFINRVKSGLNKSGLMLFEFPYRVSPEKCVESVYELNLHKIVPVIAHIERNRSLLRDFGSVVSLIKAGSYIQVDAASILGVYGRKVKEYTKKLIRMRLVDMVASNAHCAEDYSKWYLEAYSTVVRWAGKETAVMLFHSNAEKILDENHDNVFIPNMSKPYDWRNSGAALLQN
;
A
#
# COMPACT_ATOMS: atom_id res chain seq x y z
N MET A 1 9.15 -10.31 -7.46
CA MET A 1 8.19 -9.66 -6.53
C MET A 1 7.47 -8.54 -7.25
N ILE A 2 6.29 -8.14 -6.77
CA ILE A 2 5.58 -6.95 -7.27
C ILE A 2 5.45 -5.99 -6.10
N ASP A 3 6.00 -4.78 -6.26
CA ASP A 3 5.91 -3.74 -5.26
C ASP A 3 4.82 -2.74 -5.62
N VAL A 4 3.83 -2.55 -4.75
CA VAL A 4 2.62 -1.77 -5.02
C VAL A 4 2.63 -0.37 -4.39
N HIS A 5 3.70 -0.01 -3.70
CA HIS A 5 3.85 1.27 -3.03
C HIS A 5 5.32 1.67 -3.03
N SER A 6 5.67 2.67 -3.84
CA SER A 6 7.02 3.21 -3.90
C SER A 6 7.03 4.65 -4.41
N HIS A 7 7.84 5.49 -3.77
CA HIS A 7 8.08 6.88 -4.13
C HIS A 7 9.25 6.96 -5.10
N ILE A 8 9.20 6.23 -6.22
CA ILE A 8 10.33 6.14 -7.17
C ILE A 8 10.40 7.31 -8.16
N ILE A 9 9.34 8.11 -8.30
CA ILE A 9 9.33 9.26 -9.23
C ILE A 9 10.18 10.39 -8.65
N PHE A 10 11.14 10.88 -9.42
CA PHE A 10 12.06 11.90 -8.91
C PHE A 10 11.41 13.29 -8.81
N GLY A 11 11.81 14.01 -7.77
CA GLY A 11 11.57 15.43 -7.59
C GLY A 11 10.09 15.80 -7.50
N VAL A 12 9.23 14.91 -7.01
CA VAL A 12 7.78 15.19 -6.87
C VAL A 12 7.31 15.13 -5.42
N ASP A 13 8.00 14.39 -4.57
CA ASP A 13 7.74 14.25 -3.15
C ASP A 13 9.06 14.01 -2.37
N ASP A 14 8.98 13.32 -1.23
CA ASP A 14 10.11 13.00 -0.35
C ASP A 14 10.88 11.73 -0.76
N GLY A 15 10.60 11.18 -1.95
CA GLY A 15 11.43 10.18 -2.62
C GLY A 15 12.71 10.76 -3.23
N PRO A 16 13.19 10.21 -4.36
CA PRO A 16 14.44 10.63 -4.99
C PRO A 16 14.34 12.08 -5.47
N SER A 17 15.39 12.86 -5.27
CA SER A 17 15.45 14.26 -5.71
C SER A 17 15.86 14.43 -7.17
N SER A 18 16.39 13.38 -7.80
CA SER A 18 16.95 13.40 -9.16
C SER A 18 16.66 12.11 -9.92
N LEU A 19 16.67 12.18 -11.25
CA LEU A 19 16.49 11.01 -12.11
C LEU A 19 17.55 9.94 -11.85
N GLU A 20 18.77 10.33 -11.56
CA GLU A 20 19.87 9.42 -11.23
C GLU A 20 19.54 8.56 -10.01
N GLN A 21 18.97 9.16 -8.96
CA GLN A 21 18.53 8.44 -7.76
C GLN A 21 17.36 7.48 -8.06
N SER A 22 16.39 7.88 -8.89
CA SER A 22 15.34 6.96 -9.36
C SER A 22 15.91 5.78 -10.16
N VAL A 23 16.96 6.01 -10.96
CA VAL A 23 17.64 4.94 -11.70
C VAL A 23 18.42 4.02 -10.76
N GLU A 24 19.00 4.53 -9.68
CA GLU A 24 19.59 3.70 -8.61
C GLU A 24 18.54 2.82 -7.93
N MET A 25 17.36 3.38 -7.65
CA MET A 25 16.20 2.63 -7.16
C MET A 25 15.80 1.50 -8.13
N LEU A 26 15.72 1.77 -9.44
CA LEU A 26 15.43 0.74 -10.44
C LEU A 26 16.48 -0.38 -10.49
N LYS A 27 17.77 -0.01 -10.44
CA LYS A 27 18.88 -0.99 -10.41
C LYS A 27 18.76 -1.91 -9.22
N GLU A 28 18.46 -1.37 -8.05
CA GLU A 28 18.34 -2.18 -6.84
C GLU A 28 17.10 -3.05 -6.84
N ALA A 29 15.97 -2.51 -7.30
CA ALA A 29 14.75 -3.29 -7.49
C ALA A 29 14.96 -4.49 -8.42
N ASP A 30 15.65 -4.27 -9.56
CA ASP A 30 16.00 -5.34 -10.50
C ASP A 30 16.95 -6.37 -9.86
N SER A 31 17.98 -5.91 -9.13
CA SER A 31 19.00 -6.77 -8.51
C SER A 31 18.41 -7.77 -7.51
N ILE A 32 17.31 -7.42 -6.84
CA ILE A 32 16.60 -8.27 -5.89
C ILE A 32 15.38 -8.99 -6.48
N GLY A 33 15.12 -8.84 -7.79
CA GLY A 33 14.05 -9.54 -8.50
C GLY A 33 12.65 -8.94 -8.34
N ILE A 34 12.54 -7.64 -8.09
CA ILE A 34 11.27 -6.91 -8.33
C ILE A 34 11.09 -6.80 -9.85
N ARG A 35 9.88 -7.07 -10.34
CA ARG A 35 9.55 -7.04 -11.78
C ARG A 35 8.48 -6.04 -12.15
N THR A 36 7.72 -5.58 -11.17
CA THR A 36 6.74 -4.51 -11.35
C THR A 36 6.79 -3.62 -10.11
N ILE A 37 6.86 -2.30 -10.34
CA ILE A 37 6.73 -1.27 -9.33
C ILE A 37 5.49 -0.44 -9.68
N VAL A 38 4.57 -0.29 -8.73
CA VAL A 38 3.55 0.75 -8.80
C VAL A 38 4.10 1.97 -8.09
N ALA A 39 4.46 2.98 -8.87
CA ALA A 39 4.86 4.28 -8.36
C ALA A 39 3.64 4.96 -7.74
N THR A 40 3.75 5.41 -6.49
CA THR A 40 2.66 5.99 -5.71
C THR A 40 3.11 7.30 -5.07
N PRO A 41 3.56 8.30 -5.86
CA PRO A 41 3.94 9.58 -5.28
C PRO A 41 2.78 10.18 -4.49
N HIS A 42 3.10 11.01 -3.50
CA HIS A 42 2.09 11.64 -2.67
C HIS A 42 1.13 12.51 -3.51
N PHE A 43 -0.16 12.33 -3.27
CA PHE A 43 -1.21 13.18 -3.82
C PHE A 43 -1.92 13.94 -2.70
N HIS A 44 -1.77 15.26 -2.75
CA HIS A 44 -2.52 16.23 -1.95
C HIS A 44 -3.24 17.19 -2.89
N GLU A 45 -4.58 17.25 -2.85
CA GLU A 45 -5.36 18.03 -3.82
C GLU A 45 -4.94 19.50 -3.91
N THR A 46 -4.41 20.07 -2.82
CA THR A 46 -4.03 21.48 -2.72
C THR A 46 -2.62 21.82 -3.21
N VAL A 47 -1.71 20.85 -3.34
CA VAL A 47 -0.26 21.10 -3.61
C VAL A 47 0.26 20.30 -4.81
N TYR A 48 -0.59 19.50 -5.45
CA TYR A 48 -0.16 18.49 -6.40
C TYR A 48 0.11 19.03 -7.84
N GLU A 49 1.28 18.70 -8.41
CA GLU A 49 1.73 19.10 -9.76
C GLU A 49 1.63 17.94 -10.79
N LEU A 50 0.43 17.73 -11.36
CA LEU A 50 0.14 16.64 -12.32
C LEU A 50 1.14 16.55 -13.47
N GLU A 51 1.44 17.68 -14.10
CA GLU A 51 2.30 17.75 -15.28
C GLU A 51 3.73 17.31 -14.95
N ARG A 52 4.23 17.70 -13.78
CA ARG A 52 5.59 17.35 -13.34
C ARG A 52 5.72 15.85 -13.07
N VAL A 53 4.74 15.26 -12.37
CA VAL A 53 4.72 13.81 -12.13
C VAL A 53 4.66 13.05 -13.45
N GLU A 54 3.79 13.43 -14.36
CA GLU A 54 3.67 12.74 -15.65
C GLU A 54 4.95 12.86 -16.48
N ASN A 55 5.54 14.05 -16.58
CA ASN A 55 6.80 14.25 -17.31
C ASN A 55 7.95 13.42 -16.71
N ASN A 56 8.10 13.44 -15.39
CA ASN A 56 9.15 12.69 -14.69
C ASN A 56 8.91 11.17 -14.77
N TYR A 57 7.64 10.74 -14.72
CA TYR A 57 7.26 9.36 -14.95
C TYR A 57 7.62 8.88 -16.36
N GLN A 58 7.36 9.67 -17.40
CA GLN A 58 7.71 9.31 -18.78
C GLN A 58 9.22 9.21 -18.98
N GLU A 59 10.00 10.14 -18.41
CA GLU A 59 11.47 10.05 -18.45
C GLU A 59 11.97 8.80 -17.71
N LEU A 60 11.42 8.51 -16.53
CA LEU A 60 11.79 7.32 -15.78
C LEU A 60 11.43 6.03 -16.53
N LEU A 61 10.23 5.95 -17.14
CA LEU A 61 9.82 4.84 -17.99
C LEU A 61 10.79 4.62 -19.16
N TYR A 62 11.29 5.70 -19.77
CA TYR A 62 12.28 5.59 -20.82
C TYR A 62 13.58 4.94 -20.30
N ARG A 63 14.05 5.33 -19.11
CA ARG A 63 15.21 4.70 -18.47
C ARG A 63 14.97 3.27 -18.03
N ALA A 64 13.75 2.95 -17.60
CA ALA A 64 13.35 1.61 -17.14
C ALA A 64 13.54 0.53 -18.21
N LYS A 65 13.50 0.88 -19.51
CA LYS A 65 13.74 -0.04 -20.64
C LYS A 65 15.11 -0.75 -20.60
N ALA A 66 16.07 -0.21 -19.85
CA ALA A 66 17.38 -0.83 -19.65
C ALA A 66 17.39 -1.91 -18.55
N TYR A 67 16.27 -2.08 -17.83
CA TYR A 67 16.11 -2.99 -16.71
C TYR A 67 14.89 -3.89 -16.93
N ASP A 68 14.86 -5.02 -16.24
CA ASP A 68 13.73 -5.95 -16.27
C ASP A 68 12.66 -5.56 -15.23
N VAL A 69 12.25 -4.28 -15.23
CA VAL A 69 11.29 -3.70 -14.26
C VAL A 69 10.25 -2.88 -15.00
N ASP A 70 8.99 -3.32 -14.93
CA ASP A 70 7.85 -2.54 -15.36
C ASP A 70 7.46 -1.50 -14.29
N ILE A 71 7.07 -0.31 -14.72
CA ILE A 71 6.60 0.75 -13.81
C ILE A 71 5.18 1.13 -14.20
N LYS A 72 4.26 1.03 -13.25
CA LYS A 72 2.90 1.57 -13.37
C LYS A 72 2.76 2.81 -12.49
N LEU A 73 1.93 3.77 -12.91
CA LEU A 73 1.65 4.98 -12.13
C LEU A 73 0.32 4.85 -11.37
N ALA A 74 0.37 5.12 -10.08
CA ALA A 74 -0.75 5.36 -9.19
C ALA A 74 -0.38 6.54 -8.27
N TYR A 75 -1.08 6.68 -7.14
CA TYR A 75 -0.83 7.72 -6.16
C TYR A 75 -1.10 7.21 -4.76
N GLU A 76 -0.33 7.67 -3.79
CA GLU A 76 -0.74 7.62 -2.39
C GLU A 76 -1.56 8.86 -2.09
N ILE A 77 -2.88 8.68 -1.98
CA ILE A 77 -3.82 9.78 -1.78
C ILE A 77 -3.98 10.03 -0.28
N TYR A 78 -3.57 11.20 0.17
CA TYR A 78 -3.78 11.60 1.56
C TYR A 78 -5.25 12.01 1.76
N VAL A 79 -5.94 11.40 2.72
CA VAL A 79 -7.36 11.66 2.99
C VAL A 79 -7.49 12.74 4.06
N GLU A 80 -7.80 13.98 3.67
CA GLU A 80 -8.14 15.02 4.64
C GLU A 80 -9.56 14.81 5.24
N GLN A 81 -9.79 15.37 6.43
CA GLN A 81 -11.09 15.23 7.11
C GLN A 81 -12.15 16.08 6.42
N GLY A 82 -13.25 15.44 5.99
CA GLY A 82 -14.36 16.12 5.33
C GLY A 82 -14.12 16.40 3.86
N GLU A 83 -13.14 15.73 3.23
CA GLU A 83 -13.00 15.74 1.79
C GLU A 83 -14.25 15.19 1.12
N ASN A 84 -14.87 16.01 0.29
CA ASN A 84 -15.74 15.51 -0.74
C ASN A 84 -14.81 14.92 -1.80
N PHE A 85 -14.82 13.61 -2.01
CA PHE A 85 -13.86 12.94 -2.89
C PHE A 85 -14.04 13.27 -4.40
N HIS A 86 -14.24 14.53 -4.78
CA HIS A 86 -14.45 15.02 -6.13
C HIS A 86 -13.23 14.78 -7.03
N PHE A 87 -12.03 14.68 -6.47
CA PHE A 87 -10.82 14.34 -7.21
C PHE A 87 -10.83 12.90 -7.76
N ILE A 88 -11.69 12.01 -7.25
CA ILE A 88 -11.81 10.60 -7.68
C ILE A 88 -11.91 10.46 -9.20
N ASN A 89 -12.77 11.25 -9.83
CA ASN A 89 -13.03 11.11 -11.26
C ASN A 89 -11.78 11.47 -12.07
N ARG A 90 -11.03 12.48 -11.61
CA ARG A 90 -9.77 12.90 -12.20
C ARG A 90 -8.67 11.87 -11.97
N VAL A 91 -8.63 11.23 -10.80
CA VAL A 91 -7.70 10.13 -10.53
C VAL A 91 -7.99 8.94 -11.46
N LYS A 92 -9.27 8.53 -11.55
CA LYS A 92 -9.72 7.42 -12.40
C LYS A 92 -9.47 7.66 -13.89
N SER A 93 -9.63 8.89 -14.38
CA SER A 93 -9.61 9.18 -15.82
C SER A 93 -8.23 9.49 -16.41
N GLY A 94 -7.21 9.76 -15.58
CA GLY A 94 -5.90 10.13 -16.13
C GLY A 94 -4.69 9.96 -15.21
N LEU A 95 -4.89 9.67 -13.92
CA LEU A 95 -3.77 9.60 -12.96
C LEU A 95 -3.43 8.16 -12.61
N ASN A 96 -4.42 7.30 -12.51
CA ASN A 96 -4.18 5.90 -12.22
C ASN A 96 -4.04 5.07 -13.49
N LYS A 97 -2.82 4.64 -13.79
CA LYS A 97 -2.49 3.72 -14.89
C LYS A 97 -2.32 2.27 -14.39
N SER A 98 -2.55 2.02 -13.10
CA SER A 98 -2.38 0.71 -12.47
C SER A 98 -3.69 0.04 -12.06
N GLY A 99 -4.77 0.82 -11.89
CA GLY A 99 -6.03 0.38 -11.28
C GLY A 99 -6.03 0.41 -9.74
N LEU A 100 -4.86 0.56 -9.09
CA LEU A 100 -4.70 0.61 -7.63
C LEU A 100 -5.11 1.97 -7.05
N MET A 101 -6.03 1.99 -6.08
CA MET A 101 -6.42 3.21 -5.37
C MET A 101 -5.91 3.14 -3.92
N LEU A 102 -4.74 3.72 -3.68
CA LEU A 102 -4.05 3.72 -2.40
C LEU A 102 -4.35 5.00 -1.61
N PHE A 103 -4.73 4.85 -0.35
CA PHE A 103 -5.13 5.95 0.53
C PHE A 103 -4.34 5.94 1.83
N GLU A 104 -3.78 7.08 2.20
CA GLU A 104 -3.15 7.33 3.50
C GLU A 104 -4.11 8.11 4.40
N PHE A 105 -4.27 7.64 5.64
CA PHE A 105 -4.99 8.38 6.66
C PHE A 105 -4.05 9.24 7.52
N PRO A 106 -4.49 10.44 7.96
CA PRO A 106 -3.75 11.25 8.91
C PRO A 106 -3.40 10.44 10.15
N TYR A 107 -2.15 10.53 10.60
CA TYR A 107 -1.60 9.68 11.66
C TYR A 107 -2.40 9.61 12.98
N ARG A 108 -3.24 10.61 13.26
CA ARG A 108 -4.10 10.73 14.47
C ARG A 108 -5.58 10.93 14.15
N VAL A 109 -6.03 10.68 12.92
CA VAL A 109 -7.46 10.71 12.61
C VAL A 109 -8.23 9.76 13.53
N SER A 110 -9.48 10.06 13.84
CA SER A 110 -10.27 9.14 14.67
C SER A 110 -10.60 7.87 13.87
N PRO A 111 -10.66 6.69 14.51
CA PRO A 111 -10.99 5.45 13.80
C PRO A 111 -12.35 5.48 13.11
N GLU A 112 -13.34 6.16 13.69
CA GLU A 112 -14.69 6.29 13.13
C GLU A 112 -14.65 7.03 11.79
N LYS A 113 -13.88 8.11 11.71
CA LYS A 113 -13.69 8.88 10.47
C LYS A 113 -13.00 8.07 9.38
N CYS A 114 -12.05 7.21 9.73
CA CYS A 114 -11.45 6.29 8.76
C CYS A 114 -12.53 5.39 8.13
N VAL A 115 -13.41 4.85 8.97
CA VAL A 115 -14.48 3.94 8.54
C VAL A 115 -15.50 4.68 7.67
N GLU A 116 -15.89 5.90 8.05
CA GLU A 116 -16.74 6.78 7.25
C GLU A 116 -16.13 7.04 5.86
N SER A 117 -14.84 7.40 5.79
CA SER A 117 -14.14 7.59 4.52
C SER A 117 -14.17 6.35 3.64
N VAL A 118 -13.98 5.15 4.20
CA VAL A 118 -14.09 3.90 3.44
C VAL A 118 -15.52 3.69 2.92
N TYR A 119 -16.55 3.99 3.70
CA TYR A 119 -17.94 3.89 3.22
C TYR A 119 -18.21 4.84 2.06
N GLU A 120 -17.76 6.09 2.15
CA GLU A 120 -17.94 7.08 1.08
C GLU A 120 -17.22 6.66 -0.21
N LEU A 121 -15.96 6.20 -0.11
CA LEU A 121 -15.21 5.68 -1.25
C LEU A 121 -15.96 4.54 -1.97
N ASN A 122 -16.55 3.62 -1.20
CA ASN A 122 -17.35 2.53 -1.75
C ASN A 122 -18.64 3.02 -2.43
N LEU A 123 -19.32 4.05 -1.91
CA LEU A 123 -20.47 4.67 -2.59
C LEU A 123 -20.08 5.25 -3.96
N HIS A 124 -18.83 5.70 -4.10
CA HIS A 124 -18.23 6.15 -5.37
C HIS A 124 -17.65 5.00 -6.22
N LYS A 125 -17.94 3.74 -5.88
CA LYS A 125 -17.43 2.54 -6.57
C LYS A 125 -15.89 2.56 -6.62
N ILE A 126 -15.26 2.90 -5.50
CA ILE A 126 -13.82 2.73 -5.28
C ILE A 126 -13.64 1.74 -4.16
N VAL A 127 -12.81 0.75 -4.41
CA VAL A 127 -12.36 -0.19 -3.40
C VAL A 127 -11.01 0.31 -2.90
N PRO A 128 -10.92 0.87 -1.68
CA PRO A 128 -9.70 1.50 -1.22
C PRO A 128 -8.69 0.47 -0.71
N VAL A 129 -7.42 0.69 -1.04
CA VAL A 129 -6.28 0.08 -0.35
C VAL A 129 -5.78 1.09 0.68
N ILE A 130 -5.79 0.73 1.96
CA ILE A 130 -5.32 1.60 3.02
C ILE A 130 -3.83 1.37 3.21
N ALA A 131 -3.05 2.42 3.00
CA ALA A 131 -1.60 2.44 3.16
C ALA A 131 -1.23 2.28 4.65
N HIS A 132 -0.20 1.46 4.89
CA HIS A 132 0.53 1.29 6.15
C HIS A 132 -0.28 1.53 7.44
N ILE A 133 -1.44 0.87 7.54
CA ILE A 133 -2.41 1.05 8.64
C ILE A 133 -1.80 0.84 10.04
N GLU A 134 -0.74 0.03 10.12
CA GLU A 134 0.00 -0.25 11.35
C GLU A 134 0.75 0.97 11.91
N ARG A 135 1.00 1.99 11.07
CA ARG A 135 1.64 3.24 11.47
C ARG A 135 0.64 4.17 12.12
N ASN A 136 -0.64 4.15 11.74
CA ASN A 136 -1.65 5.05 12.29
C ASN A 136 -1.84 4.86 13.82
N ARG A 137 -1.63 5.92 14.62
CA ARG A 137 -1.64 5.81 16.09
C ARG A 137 -2.99 5.46 16.68
N SER A 138 -4.07 5.92 16.05
CA SER A 138 -5.43 5.68 16.52
C SER A 138 -5.80 4.22 16.24
N LEU A 139 -5.56 3.74 15.02
CA LEU A 139 -5.86 2.36 14.61
C LEU A 139 -4.97 1.33 15.29
N LEU A 140 -3.72 1.67 15.60
CA LEU A 140 -2.80 0.84 16.40
C LEU A 140 -3.34 0.56 17.82
N ARG A 141 -4.21 1.43 18.35
CA ARG A 141 -4.82 1.29 19.68
C ARG A 141 -6.23 0.68 19.62
N ASP A 142 -6.86 0.70 18.44
CA ASP A 142 -8.20 0.21 18.21
C ASP A 142 -8.23 -0.80 17.06
N PHE A 143 -7.94 -2.05 17.43
CA PHE A 143 -8.02 -3.18 16.51
C PHE A 143 -9.43 -3.43 15.98
N GLY A 144 -10.47 -3.06 16.76
CA GLY A 144 -11.87 -3.22 16.35
C GLY A 144 -12.18 -2.39 15.11
N SER A 145 -11.67 -1.16 15.06
CA SER A 145 -11.84 -0.28 13.90
C SER A 145 -11.09 -0.75 12.66
N VAL A 146 -9.94 -1.41 12.80
CA VAL A 146 -9.29 -2.07 11.64
C VAL A 146 -10.18 -3.17 11.07
N VAL A 147 -10.82 -3.97 11.93
CA VAL A 147 -11.80 -4.97 11.46
C VAL A 147 -13.00 -4.29 10.80
N SER A 148 -13.46 -3.16 11.32
CA SER A 148 -14.55 -2.39 10.72
C SER A 148 -14.19 -1.84 9.33
N LEU A 149 -12.96 -1.36 9.12
CA LEU A 149 -12.45 -0.93 7.81
C LEU A 149 -12.49 -2.08 6.79
N ILE A 150 -12.04 -3.27 7.20
CA ILE A 150 -12.04 -4.47 6.36
C ILE A 150 -13.47 -4.93 6.06
N LYS A 151 -14.41 -4.77 6.99
CA LYS A 151 -15.84 -5.07 6.80
C LYS A 151 -16.52 -4.05 5.89
N ALA A 152 -16.10 -2.79 5.95
CA ALA A 152 -16.58 -1.74 5.07
C ALA A 152 -16.07 -1.91 3.62
N GLY A 153 -15.15 -2.85 3.36
CA GLY A 153 -14.73 -3.23 2.01
C GLY A 153 -13.34 -2.75 1.61
N SER A 154 -12.50 -2.31 2.56
CA SER A 154 -11.12 -1.93 2.26
C SER A 154 -10.14 -3.12 2.23
N TYR A 155 -9.06 -2.93 1.47
CA TYR A 155 -7.85 -3.74 1.52
C TYR A 155 -6.79 -3.06 2.38
N ILE A 156 -5.88 -3.86 2.94
CA ILE A 156 -4.85 -3.41 3.86
C ILE A 156 -3.47 -3.68 3.27
N GLN A 157 -2.70 -2.60 3.10
CA GLN A 157 -1.27 -2.67 2.81
C GLN A 157 -0.49 -2.37 4.10
N VAL A 158 0.59 -3.13 4.34
CA VAL A 158 1.54 -2.86 5.44
C VAL A 158 2.95 -2.65 4.92
N ASP A 159 3.73 -1.82 5.61
CA ASP A 159 5.07 -1.40 5.21
C ASP A 159 6.11 -2.49 5.56
N ALA A 160 7.02 -2.78 4.62
CA ALA A 160 8.13 -3.70 4.85
C ALA A 160 9.02 -3.28 6.03
N ALA A 161 9.23 -1.98 6.21
CA ALA A 161 10.01 -1.45 7.33
C ALA A 161 9.32 -1.72 8.69
N SER A 162 7.98 -1.72 8.73
CA SER A 162 7.19 -2.09 9.92
C SER A 162 7.43 -3.55 10.34
N ILE A 163 7.54 -4.47 9.37
CA ILE A 163 7.83 -5.90 9.61
C ILE A 163 9.20 -6.08 10.28
N LEU A 164 10.19 -5.29 9.88
CA LEU A 164 11.52 -5.35 10.47
C LEU A 164 11.62 -4.61 11.80
N GLY A 165 10.70 -3.69 12.06
CA GLY A 165 10.58 -2.94 13.32
C GLY A 165 11.27 -1.58 13.31
N VAL A 166 11.47 -1.01 12.13
CA VAL A 166 12.03 0.34 11.94
C VAL A 166 11.22 1.39 12.73
N TYR A 167 9.88 1.26 12.72
CA TYR A 167 8.98 2.16 13.46
C TYR A 167 8.71 1.70 14.91
N GLY A 168 9.55 0.83 15.45
CA GLY A 168 9.53 0.38 16.84
C GLY A 168 8.75 -0.91 17.10
N ARG A 169 9.01 -1.48 18.28
CA ARG A 169 8.51 -2.81 18.67
C ARG A 169 6.99 -2.94 18.62
N LYS A 170 6.26 -1.88 19.01
CA LYS A 170 4.80 -1.91 19.04
C LYS A 170 4.20 -2.06 17.62
N VAL A 171 4.75 -1.32 16.66
CA VAL A 171 4.33 -1.40 15.25
C VAL A 171 4.65 -2.78 14.68
N LYS A 172 5.85 -3.32 14.96
CA LYS A 172 6.25 -4.67 14.52
C LYS A 172 5.33 -5.77 15.02
N GLU A 173 5.04 -5.81 16.32
CA GLU A 173 4.15 -6.83 16.90
C GLU A 173 2.72 -6.69 16.38
N TYR A 174 2.25 -5.46 16.16
CA TYR A 174 0.95 -5.22 15.55
C TYR A 174 0.87 -5.71 14.11
N THR A 175 1.89 -5.39 13.31
CA THR A 175 2.03 -5.87 11.91
C THR A 175 2.03 -7.39 11.85
N LYS A 176 2.81 -8.04 12.72
CA LYS A 176 2.84 -9.50 12.86
C LYS A 176 1.46 -10.07 13.22
N LYS A 177 0.72 -9.41 14.12
CA LYS A 177 -0.65 -9.80 14.48
C LYS A 177 -1.58 -9.72 13.27
N LEU A 178 -1.58 -8.61 12.53
CA LEU A 178 -2.40 -8.45 11.31
C LEU A 178 -2.12 -9.55 10.28
N ILE A 179 -0.84 -9.82 10.01
CA ILE A 179 -0.42 -10.86 9.05
C ILE A 179 -0.87 -12.25 9.51
N ARG A 180 -0.64 -12.63 10.78
CA ARG A 180 -1.04 -13.95 11.31
C ARG A 180 -2.56 -14.13 11.35
N MET A 181 -3.31 -13.04 11.50
CA MET A 181 -4.77 -13.05 11.44
C MET A 181 -5.33 -12.97 10.02
N ARG A 182 -4.46 -12.97 9.00
CA ARG A 182 -4.83 -12.88 7.57
C ARG A 182 -5.67 -11.62 7.24
N LEU A 183 -5.35 -10.52 7.90
CA LEU A 183 -5.97 -9.19 7.73
C LEU A 183 -5.14 -8.23 6.87
N VAL A 184 -4.10 -8.74 6.22
CA VAL A 184 -3.23 -7.98 5.32
C VAL A 184 -3.41 -8.53 3.92
N ASP A 185 -3.51 -7.64 2.95
CA ASP A 185 -3.61 -7.96 1.53
C ASP A 185 -2.27 -7.87 0.84
N MET A 186 -1.47 -6.87 1.20
CA MET A 186 -0.23 -6.56 0.52
C MET A 186 0.84 -6.15 1.51
N VAL A 187 2.08 -6.54 1.19
CA VAL A 187 3.27 -5.90 1.74
C VAL A 187 3.94 -5.15 0.60
N ALA A 188 4.29 -3.90 0.85
CA ALA A 188 4.96 -3.04 -0.11
C ALA A 188 6.20 -2.42 0.52
N SER A 189 7.14 -1.98 -0.33
CA SER A 189 8.42 -1.44 0.14
C SER A 189 8.24 -0.10 0.84
N ASN A 190 7.32 0.73 0.33
CA ASN A 190 7.26 2.15 0.65
C ASN A 190 8.64 2.83 0.48
N ALA A 191 9.39 2.40 -0.54
CA ALA A 191 10.77 2.82 -0.76
C ALA A 191 10.83 4.28 -1.20
N HIS A 192 11.71 5.05 -0.55
CA HIS A 192 12.04 6.43 -0.87
C HIS A 192 13.49 6.57 -1.39
N CYS A 193 14.32 5.54 -1.16
CA CYS A 193 15.66 5.42 -1.75
C CYS A 193 15.97 3.97 -2.15
N ALA A 194 17.10 3.75 -2.83
CA ALA A 194 17.45 2.45 -3.38
C ALA A 194 17.60 1.39 -2.29
N GLU A 195 18.29 1.72 -1.20
CA GLU A 195 18.61 0.80 -0.12
C GLU A 195 17.36 0.20 0.55
N ASP A 196 16.22 0.88 0.50
CA ASP A 196 14.98 0.40 1.12
C ASP A 196 14.52 -0.94 0.51
N TYR A 197 14.80 -1.19 -0.77
CA TYR A 197 14.43 -2.44 -1.43
C TYR A 197 15.16 -3.65 -0.83
N SER A 198 16.50 -3.66 -0.82
CA SER A 198 17.25 -4.80 -0.28
C SER A 198 17.24 -4.83 1.25
N LYS A 199 17.35 -3.67 1.90
CA LYS A 199 17.40 -3.56 3.36
C LYS A 199 16.07 -3.88 4.01
N TRP A 200 14.95 -3.48 3.39
CA TRP A 200 13.62 -3.66 3.98
C TRP A 200 12.76 -4.65 3.22
N TYR A 201 12.54 -4.47 1.91
CA TYR A 201 11.55 -5.25 1.18
C TYR A 201 11.92 -6.74 1.07
N LEU A 202 13.16 -7.05 0.66
CA LEU A 202 13.65 -8.45 0.57
C LEU A 202 13.71 -9.13 1.95
N GLU A 203 14.19 -8.42 2.97
CA GLU A 203 14.28 -8.93 4.34
C GLU A 203 12.90 -9.11 4.99
N ALA A 204 11.92 -8.27 4.65
CA ALA A 204 10.55 -8.41 5.08
C ALA A 204 9.92 -9.68 4.49
N TYR A 205 10.17 -10.00 3.22
CA TYR A 205 9.72 -11.26 2.61
C TYR A 205 10.23 -12.46 3.43
N SER A 206 11.54 -12.52 3.69
CA SER A 206 12.17 -13.57 4.50
C SER A 206 11.58 -13.65 5.92
N THR A 207 11.23 -12.50 6.50
CA THR A 207 10.59 -12.43 7.82
C THR A 207 9.16 -12.96 7.81
N VAL A 208 8.37 -12.64 6.78
CA VAL A 208 7.00 -13.15 6.64
C VAL A 208 6.99 -14.65 6.40
N VAL A 209 7.94 -15.19 5.64
CA VAL A 209 8.12 -16.65 5.49
C VAL A 209 8.27 -17.32 6.86
N ARG A 210 9.09 -16.74 7.76
CA ARG A 210 9.25 -17.25 9.14
C ARG A 210 7.99 -17.08 10.00
N TRP A 211 7.20 -16.04 9.79
CA TRP A 211 6.03 -15.75 10.61
C TRP A 211 4.79 -16.55 10.23
N ALA A 212 4.57 -16.77 8.93
CA ALA A 212 3.30 -17.23 8.38
C ALA A 212 3.44 -18.26 7.24
N GLY A 213 4.66 -18.64 6.86
CA GLY A 213 4.91 -19.61 5.78
C GLY A 213 5.13 -18.98 4.41
N LYS A 214 5.66 -19.78 3.49
CA LYS A 214 6.03 -19.33 2.14
C LYS A 214 4.82 -18.95 1.31
N GLU A 215 3.72 -19.68 1.46
CA GLU A 215 2.46 -19.41 0.74
C GLU A 215 1.94 -18.02 1.09
N THR A 216 1.89 -17.66 2.38
CA THR A 216 1.48 -16.31 2.80
C THR A 216 2.43 -15.24 2.28
N ALA A 217 3.75 -15.46 2.34
CA ALA A 217 4.71 -14.50 1.79
C ALA A 217 4.51 -14.29 0.28
N VAL A 218 4.33 -15.36 -0.50
CA VAL A 218 4.09 -15.26 -1.96
C VAL A 218 2.76 -14.57 -2.26
N MET A 219 1.74 -14.77 -1.45
CA MET A 219 0.47 -14.05 -1.61
C MET A 219 0.65 -12.54 -1.39
N LEU A 220 1.27 -12.14 -0.28
CA LEU A 220 1.37 -10.73 0.13
C LEU A 220 2.35 -9.90 -0.72
N PHE A 221 3.39 -10.51 -1.29
CA PHE A 221 4.45 -9.83 -2.05
C PHE A 221 4.35 -10.05 -3.58
N HIS A 222 3.33 -10.78 -4.05
CA HIS A 222 3.18 -11.08 -5.47
C HIS A 222 1.73 -11.34 -5.87
N SER A 223 1.14 -12.46 -5.41
CA SER A 223 -0.09 -13.00 -6.02
C SER A 223 -1.29 -12.06 -5.86
N ASN A 224 -1.34 -11.33 -4.76
CA ASN A 224 -2.41 -10.36 -4.51
C ASN A 224 -2.23 -9.12 -5.40
N ALA A 225 -1.01 -8.57 -5.47
CA ALA A 225 -0.71 -7.45 -6.34
C ALA A 225 -0.98 -7.76 -7.82
N GLU A 226 -0.55 -8.92 -8.30
CA GLU A 226 -0.79 -9.38 -9.68
C GLU A 226 -2.29 -9.33 -10.05
N LYS A 227 -3.17 -9.77 -9.15
CA LYS A 227 -4.62 -9.74 -9.38
C LYS A 227 -5.23 -8.34 -9.33
N ILE A 228 -4.67 -7.41 -8.55
CA ILE A 228 -5.14 -6.01 -8.53
C ILE A 228 -4.79 -5.32 -9.84
N LEU A 229 -3.61 -5.65 -10.39
CA LEU A 229 -3.04 -4.99 -11.56
C LEU A 229 -3.50 -5.59 -12.90
N ASP A 230 -4.32 -6.66 -12.88
CA ASP A 230 -4.89 -7.28 -14.08
C ASP A 230 -6.08 -6.45 -14.61
N GLU A 231 -5.88 -5.87 -15.80
CA GLU A 231 -6.79 -4.91 -16.44
C GLU A 231 -8.04 -5.57 -17.07
N ASN A 232 -8.15 -6.90 -17.09
CA ASN A 232 -9.20 -7.63 -17.82
C ASN A 232 -10.49 -7.95 -17.02
N HIS A 233 -10.67 -7.44 -15.80
CA HIS A 233 -11.81 -7.80 -14.97
C HIS A 233 -12.69 -6.60 -14.57
N ASP A 234 -13.99 -6.69 -14.87
CA ASP A 234 -15.08 -5.81 -14.41
C ASP A 234 -15.36 -5.93 -12.88
N ASN A 235 -14.28 -5.98 -12.07
CA ASN A 235 -14.14 -6.32 -10.65
C ASN A 235 -14.32 -7.80 -10.26
N VAL A 236 -13.22 -8.48 -9.88
CA VAL A 236 -13.14 -9.26 -8.61
C VAL A 236 -11.68 -9.39 -8.13
N PHE A 237 -11.13 -8.40 -7.41
CA PHE A 237 -10.08 -8.70 -6.43
C PHE A 237 -10.77 -9.08 -5.11
N ILE A 238 -10.41 -10.20 -4.46
CA ILE A 238 -10.86 -10.58 -3.09
C ILE A 238 -9.71 -11.25 -2.30
N PRO A 239 -8.89 -10.46 -1.60
CA PRO A 239 -8.17 -10.91 -0.42
C PRO A 239 -8.59 -10.10 0.83
N ASN A 240 -7.86 -10.13 1.95
CA ASN A 240 -8.36 -10.26 3.33
C ASN A 240 -9.05 -11.59 3.43
N MET A 241 -8.19 -12.58 3.38
CA MET A 241 -8.20 -13.37 2.15
C MET A 241 -9.12 -14.56 2.25
N SER A 242 -10.24 -14.33 1.56
CA SER A 242 -11.25 -15.27 1.12
C SER A 242 -12.19 -15.78 2.22
N LYS A 243 -12.59 -14.84 3.10
CA LYS A 243 -13.65 -14.84 4.15
C LYS A 243 -14.80 -15.86 3.90
N PRO A 244 -15.13 -16.78 4.86
CA PRO A 244 -16.15 -16.45 5.87
C PRO A 244 -15.64 -16.65 7.32
N TYR A 245 -15.77 -15.61 8.13
CA TYR A 245 -15.37 -15.58 9.55
C TYR A 245 -16.62 -15.64 10.45
N ASP A 246 -16.67 -16.59 11.40
CA ASP A 246 -17.68 -16.65 12.45
C ASP A 246 -17.37 -15.61 13.55
N TRP A 247 -18.04 -14.47 13.47
CA TRP A 247 -17.90 -13.38 14.42
C TRP A 247 -18.61 -13.62 15.76
N ARG A 248 -19.33 -14.74 15.94
CA ARG A 248 -20.07 -15.05 17.19
C ARG A 248 -19.16 -15.32 18.38
N ASN A 249 -17.87 -15.59 18.18
CA ASN A 249 -16.88 -15.80 19.27
C ASN A 249 -15.91 -14.63 19.50
N SER A 250 -15.85 -13.64 18.60
CA SER A 250 -14.87 -12.54 18.69
C SER A 250 -15.33 -11.31 19.49
N GLY A 251 -16.52 -11.36 20.10
CA GLY A 251 -17.06 -10.27 20.92
C GLY A 251 -16.89 -10.41 22.44
N ALA A 252 -16.49 -11.58 22.96
CA ALA A 252 -16.57 -11.82 24.41
C ALA A 252 -15.35 -12.48 25.08
N ALA A 253 -14.35 -13.00 24.35
CA ALA A 253 -13.31 -13.84 24.97
C ALA A 253 -11.84 -13.37 24.80
N LEU A 254 -11.56 -12.27 24.11
CA LEU A 254 -10.17 -11.82 23.87
C LEU A 254 -9.82 -10.46 24.53
N LEU A 255 -10.64 -10.02 25.48
CA LEU A 255 -10.33 -8.88 26.36
C LEU A 255 -9.74 -9.31 27.72
N GLN A 256 -9.33 -10.57 27.89
CA GLN A 256 -8.64 -11.01 29.11
C GLN A 256 -7.38 -11.81 28.79
N ASN A 257 -6.25 -11.12 28.94
CA ASN A 257 -4.91 -11.53 29.39
C ASN A 257 -3.80 -10.94 28.52
#